data_AF-A0A6C0LM45-F1
#
_entry.id   AF-A0A6C0LM45-F1
#
_cell.length_a   1.000
_cell.length_b   1.000
_cell.length_c   1.000
_cell.angle_alpha   90.00
_cell.angle_beta   90.00
_cell.angle_gamma   90.00
#
_symmetry.space_group_name_H-M   'P 1'
#
loop_
_entity.id
_entity.type
_entity.pdbx_description
1 polymer ?
#
loop_
_entity_poly.entity_id
_entity_poly.type
_entity_poly.pdbx_seq_one_letter_code
_entity_poly.pdbx_strand_id
1 'polypeptide(L)'
;MFLKDNEKQMLIKQFPNPKLSYETIIHKKVYKSDLIFVVPKGNKCFAWFTYFNDEPVCFILELNDQFIITKIFPVNTSFNTDLSAGTILFGTFFKNSNNTFFTIEDIYWYKEKELFKISWHEKMLIINDIMENDIKQIKYNSTFLTFGLPIIHNDINGLLKEIKNTPYAIQSLKFVLYNNYNKYLSLEYKNINNNNNNNNNIKHTPNNITNSNHLSDNKRVFKIKAEIQNDIYSLYSPEDVGNQLNFHSTALVPSYKTSVMLNNLFRTIKENKNLDALEESDDEGDFQNVNVDKFVNLCKVCTMLCIYNNKFKAWVPVKVLNSN
;
A
#
# COMPACT_ATOMS: atom_id res chain seq x y z
N MET A 1 26.76 -0.53 15.47
CA MET A 1 27.05 0.40 14.35
C MET A 1 26.19 1.65 14.51
N PHE A 2 26.78 2.85 14.42
CA PHE A 2 26.06 4.13 14.46
C PHE A 2 26.21 4.84 13.12
N LEU A 3 25.11 5.29 12.52
CA LEU A 3 25.10 6.03 11.25
C LEU A 3 25.13 7.54 11.51
N LYS A 4 26.03 8.25 10.82
CA LYS A 4 26.02 9.72 10.75
C LYS A 4 24.89 10.20 9.83
N ASP A 5 24.45 11.44 10.00
CA ASP A 5 23.29 11.94 9.25
C ASP A 5 23.53 12.02 7.74
N ASN A 6 24.76 12.33 7.30
CA ASN A 6 25.11 12.31 5.87
C ASN A 6 25.00 10.89 5.28
N GLU A 7 25.40 9.86 6.02
CA GLU A 7 25.31 8.46 5.58
C GLU A 7 23.84 8.03 5.46
N LYS A 8 22.99 8.43 6.42
CA LYS A 8 21.54 8.17 6.35
C LYS A 8 20.92 8.78 5.09
N GLN A 9 21.29 10.03 4.76
CA GLN A 9 20.79 10.69 3.54
C GLN A 9 21.25 10.00 2.26
N MET A 10 22.50 9.54 2.21
CA MET A 10 23.00 8.76 1.06
C MET A 10 22.26 7.43 0.92
N LEU A 11 22.09 6.68 2.02
CA LEU A 11 21.39 5.41 2.01
C LEU A 11 19.93 5.55 1.57
N ILE A 12 19.22 6.57 2.04
CA ILE A 12 17.83 6.83 1.62
C ILE A 12 17.77 7.15 0.12
N LYS A 13 18.76 7.86 -0.44
CA LYS A 13 18.83 8.14 -1.89
C LYS A 13 19.13 6.89 -2.72
N GLN A 14 19.88 5.94 -2.19
CA GLN A 14 20.22 4.69 -2.87
C GLN A 14 19.11 3.63 -2.76
N PHE A 15 18.25 3.73 -1.75
CA PHE A 15 17.14 2.81 -1.56
C PHE A 15 16.19 2.88 -2.77
N PRO A 16 15.89 1.75 -3.45
CA PRO A 16 15.13 1.74 -4.70
C PRO A 16 13.64 2.11 -4.54
N ASN A 17 13.18 2.33 -3.30
CA ASN A 17 11.84 2.82 -2.94
C ASN A 17 10.69 2.09 -3.66
N PRO A 18 10.36 0.85 -3.23
CA PRO A 18 9.36 0.01 -3.90
C PRO A 18 7.96 0.63 -3.85
N LYS A 19 7.17 0.42 -4.91
CA LYS A 19 5.75 0.79 -4.92
C LYS A 19 4.94 -0.17 -4.06
N LEU A 20 4.40 0.34 -2.95
CA LEU A 20 3.65 -0.45 -1.99
C LEU A 20 2.38 -1.07 -2.58
N SER A 21 2.01 -2.22 -2.02
CA SER A 21 0.73 -2.88 -2.26
C SER A 21 -0.47 -1.97 -1.91
N TYR A 22 -1.49 -1.97 -2.78
CA TYR A 22 -2.70 -1.19 -2.60
C TYR A 22 -3.59 -1.78 -1.50
N GLU A 23 -3.81 -0.98 -0.45
CA GLU A 23 -4.64 -1.33 0.69
C GLU A 23 -6.07 -0.78 0.52
N THR A 24 -7.07 -1.66 0.65
CA THR A 24 -8.47 -1.23 0.76
C THR A 24 -8.98 -1.47 2.17
N ILE A 25 -9.28 -0.38 2.88
CA ILE A 25 -9.81 -0.44 4.26
C ILE A 25 -11.27 -0.89 4.23
N ILE A 26 -11.57 -1.90 5.05
CA ILE A 26 -12.90 -2.50 5.19
C ILE A 26 -13.40 -2.36 6.62
N HIS A 27 -14.73 -2.26 6.81
CA HIS A 27 -15.31 -1.94 8.12
C HIS A 27 -16.26 -2.98 8.72
N LYS A 28 -16.87 -3.90 7.96
CA LYS A 28 -18.02 -4.69 8.47
C LYS A 28 -18.25 -6.10 7.91
N LYS A 29 -17.61 -6.52 6.81
CA LYS A 29 -17.90 -7.83 6.19
C LYS A 29 -16.74 -8.79 6.40
N VAL A 30 -17.04 -10.07 6.62
CA VAL A 30 -16.11 -11.17 6.40
C VAL A 30 -15.92 -11.30 4.90
N TYR A 31 -14.68 -11.27 4.43
CA TYR A 31 -14.37 -11.38 3.01
C TYR A 31 -13.88 -12.77 2.71
N LYS A 32 -14.26 -13.27 1.54
CA LYS A 32 -13.65 -14.48 0.99
C LYS A 32 -12.21 -14.12 0.60
N SER A 33 -11.28 -14.81 1.23
CA SER A 33 -9.84 -14.69 1.00
C SER A 33 -9.21 -16.06 1.09
N ASP A 34 -8.08 -16.24 0.42
CA ASP A 34 -7.32 -17.48 0.51
C ASP A 34 -6.40 -17.46 1.75
N LEU A 35 -5.89 -16.26 2.10
CA LEU A 35 -5.03 -16.03 3.25
C LEU A 35 -5.49 -14.83 4.07
N ILE A 36 -5.45 -14.98 5.39
CA ILE A 36 -5.74 -13.94 6.37
C ILE A 36 -4.51 -13.78 7.28
N PHE A 37 -3.87 -12.62 7.22
CA PHE A 37 -2.67 -12.29 7.98
C PHE A 37 -3.05 -11.47 9.21
N VAL A 38 -2.52 -11.83 10.37
CA VAL A 38 -2.65 -11.05 11.60
C VAL A 38 -1.49 -10.07 11.69
N VAL A 39 -1.79 -8.78 11.55
CA VAL A 39 -0.80 -7.71 11.61
C VAL A 39 -0.66 -7.24 13.07
N PRO A 40 0.54 -7.37 13.67
CA PRO A 40 0.79 -6.85 15.02
C PRO A 40 0.74 -5.33 15.03
N LYS A 41 0.53 -4.75 16.21
CA LYS A 41 0.63 -3.30 16.42
C LYS A 41 2.09 -2.89 16.48
N GLY A 42 2.53 -2.03 15.56
CA GLY A 42 3.89 -1.54 15.48
C GLY A 42 4.11 -0.57 14.33
N ASN A 43 5.38 -0.27 14.05
CA ASN A 43 5.77 0.65 12.99
C ASN A 43 5.85 -0.10 11.66
N LYS A 44 5.23 0.45 10.61
CA LYS A 44 5.43 -0.05 9.25
C LYS A 44 6.83 0.33 8.79
N CYS A 45 7.54 -0.62 8.20
CA CYS A 45 8.92 -0.41 7.80
C CYS A 45 9.34 -1.36 6.69
N PHE A 46 10.41 -0.98 6.02
CA PHE A 46 11.19 -1.89 5.18
C PHE A 46 12.34 -2.47 5.99
N ALA A 47 12.65 -3.75 5.76
CA ALA A 47 13.93 -4.34 6.08
C ALA A 47 14.73 -4.49 4.79
N TRP A 48 15.84 -3.77 4.70
CA TRP A 48 16.71 -3.72 3.54
C TRP A 48 18.04 -4.39 3.85
N PHE A 49 18.29 -5.52 3.20
CA PHE A 49 19.55 -6.23 3.26
C PHE A 49 20.43 -5.72 2.11
N THR A 50 21.57 -5.15 2.47
CA THR A 50 22.50 -4.55 1.52
C THR A 50 23.94 -4.68 2.02
N TYR A 51 24.90 -4.23 1.21
CA TYR A 51 26.26 -3.99 1.65
C TYR A 51 26.44 -2.53 2.03
N PHE A 52 27.11 -2.27 3.15
CA PHE A 52 27.54 -0.94 3.56
C PHE A 52 28.98 -0.99 4.05
N ASN A 53 29.86 -0.23 3.40
CA ASN A 53 31.31 -0.31 3.61
C ASN A 53 31.84 -1.75 3.48
N ASP A 54 31.41 -2.46 2.43
CA ASP A 54 31.76 -3.86 2.12
C ASP A 54 31.33 -4.89 3.17
N GLU A 55 30.56 -4.50 4.18
CA GLU A 55 29.97 -5.41 5.17
C GLU A 55 28.49 -5.66 4.88
N PRO A 56 28.00 -6.91 5.05
CA PRO A 56 26.59 -7.22 4.92
C PRO A 56 25.80 -6.65 6.10
N VAL A 57 24.82 -5.80 5.82
CA VAL A 57 24.03 -5.11 6.85
C VAL A 57 22.54 -5.19 6.52
N CYS A 58 21.71 -5.37 7.55
CA CYS A 58 20.27 -5.16 7.48
C CYS A 58 19.93 -3.78 8.07
N PHE A 59 19.29 -2.93 7.27
CA PHE A 59 18.72 -1.66 7.72
C PHE A 59 17.21 -1.77 7.90
N ILE A 60 16.69 -1.14 8.96
CA ILE A 60 15.25 -0.88 9.10
C ILE A 60 14.97 0.55 8.69
N LEU A 61 14.03 0.72 7.77
CA LEU A 61 13.54 2.01 7.29
C LEU A 61 12.10 2.20 7.80
N GLU A 62 11.91 2.98 8.86
CA GLU A 62 10.58 3.25 9.43
C GLU A 62 9.79 4.25 8.58
N LEU A 63 8.52 3.94 8.38
CA LEU A 63 7.59 4.73 7.61
C LEU A 63 6.60 5.44 8.53
N ASN A 64 6.20 6.65 8.15
CA ASN A 64 5.04 7.31 8.73
C ASN A 64 3.72 6.81 8.11
N ASP A 65 2.60 7.37 8.55
CA ASP A 65 1.27 7.03 8.03
C ASP A 65 1.08 7.39 6.55
N GLN A 66 1.91 8.28 6.00
CA GLN A 66 1.98 8.62 4.58
C GLN A 66 2.96 7.72 3.79
N PHE A 67 3.48 6.66 4.41
CA PHE A 67 4.48 5.75 3.84
C PHE A 67 5.79 6.42 3.39
N ILE A 68 6.13 7.55 4.00
CA ILE A 68 7.40 8.24 3.78
C ILE A 68 8.42 7.71 4.79
N ILE A 69 9.63 7.42 4.31
CA ILE A 69 10.76 7.02 5.16
C ILE A 69 11.12 8.18 6.09
N THR A 70 10.97 7.95 7.39
CA THR A 70 11.27 8.94 8.43
C THR A 70 12.57 8.64 9.15
N LYS A 71 12.98 7.37 9.19
CA LYS A 71 14.14 6.92 9.94
C LYS A 71 14.78 5.72 9.26
N ILE A 72 16.11 5.67 9.28
CA ILE A 72 16.90 4.51 8.88
C ILE A 72 17.92 4.18 9.97
N PHE A 73 18.05 2.91 10.32
CA PHE A 73 19.04 2.43 11.29
C PHE A 73 19.42 0.96 11.07
N PRO A 74 20.67 0.57 11.36
CA PRO A 74 21.11 -0.82 11.24
C PRO A 74 20.54 -1.66 12.40
N VAL A 75 20.34 -2.94 12.15
CA VAL A 75 19.89 -3.92 13.16
C VAL A 75 20.78 -5.16 13.15
N ASN A 76 20.97 -5.74 14.33
CA ASN A 76 21.65 -7.01 14.48
C ASN A 76 20.66 -8.14 14.21
N THR A 77 20.93 -8.98 13.22
CA THR A 77 20.09 -10.14 12.90
C THR A 77 20.95 -11.23 12.26
N SER A 78 20.51 -12.49 12.36
CA SER A 78 21.23 -13.63 11.80
C SER A 78 20.67 -13.93 10.42
N PHE A 79 21.44 -13.62 9.38
CA PHE A 79 21.04 -13.85 7.99
C PHE A 79 22.21 -14.30 7.10
N ASN A 80 21.89 -14.94 5.99
CA ASN A 80 22.81 -15.29 4.93
C ASN A 80 23.21 -14.02 4.15
N THR A 81 24.51 -13.82 3.97
CA THR A 81 25.06 -12.64 3.29
C THR A 81 24.56 -12.47 1.87
N ASP A 82 24.09 -13.53 1.21
CA ASP A 82 23.50 -13.46 -0.13
C ASP A 82 22.28 -12.53 -0.19
N LEU A 83 21.55 -12.34 0.91
CA LEU A 83 20.44 -11.37 0.95
C LEU A 83 20.92 -9.93 0.74
N SER A 84 22.17 -9.62 1.09
CA SER A 84 22.78 -8.30 0.90
C SER A 84 23.02 -7.93 -0.56
N ALA A 85 22.79 -8.83 -1.51
CA ALA A 85 22.72 -8.49 -2.94
C ALA A 85 21.53 -7.59 -3.31
N GLY A 86 20.66 -7.24 -2.35
CA GLY A 86 19.60 -6.23 -2.54
C GLY A 86 18.20 -6.68 -2.15
N THR A 87 18.04 -7.45 -1.06
CA THR A 87 16.71 -7.93 -0.64
C THR A 87 15.94 -6.87 0.15
N ILE A 88 14.65 -6.68 -0.17
CA ILE A 88 13.77 -5.71 0.50
C ILE A 88 12.47 -6.40 0.92
N LEU A 89 12.33 -6.57 2.23
CA LEU A 89 11.10 -7.03 2.88
C LEU A 89 10.31 -5.84 3.41
N PHE A 90 9.00 -5.99 3.49
CA PHE A 90 8.11 -5.01 4.11
C PHE A 90 7.29 -5.67 5.21
N GLY A 91 7.08 -4.94 6.29
CA GLY A 91 6.50 -5.54 7.47
C GLY A 91 6.21 -4.58 8.61
N THR A 92 5.93 -5.18 9.75
CA THR A 92 5.76 -4.46 11.01
C THR A 92 6.93 -4.73 11.94
N PHE A 93 7.57 -3.65 12.38
CA PHE A 93 8.54 -3.66 13.47
C PHE A 93 7.83 -3.34 14.78
N PHE A 94 7.97 -4.21 15.77
CA PHE A 94 7.33 -4.04 17.07
C PHE A 94 8.18 -4.62 18.19
N LYS A 95 7.83 -4.25 19.42
CA LYS A 95 8.48 -4.76 20.63
C LYS A 95 7.49 -5.59 21.42
N ASN A 96 7.97 -6.72 21.94
CA ASN A 96 7.22 -7.53 22.89
C ASN A 96 8.16 -8.07 23.97
N SER A 97 7.80 -7.90 25.24
CA SER A 97 8.57 -8.35 26.41
C SER A 97 10.08 -8.09 26.28
N ASN A 98 10.45 -6.83 25.98
CA ASN A 98 11.82 -6.33 25.77
C ASN A 98 12.59 -6.89 24.56
N ASN A 99 11.98 -7.72 23.72
CA ASN A 99 12.58 -8.18 22.47
C ASN A 99 11.98 -7.40 21.28
N THR A 100 12.77 -7.21 20.24
CA THR A 100 12.34 -6.59 18.97
C THR A 100 12.06 -7.65 17.92
N PHE A 101 10.94 -7.48 17.23
CA PHE A 101 10.47 -8.38 16.19
C PHE A 101 10.18 -7.63 14.91
N PHE A 102 10.39 -8.30 13.77
CA PHE A 102 9.94 -7.86 12.47
C PHE A 102 9.05 -8.95 11.87
N THR A 103 7.79 -8.62 11.63
CA THR A 103 6.85 -9.50 10.96
C THR A 103 6.85 -9.21 9.46
N ILE A 104 7.21 -10.20 8.66
CA ILE A 104 7.28 -10.09 7.19
C ILE A 104 5.85 -10.15 6.62
N GLU A 105 5.41 -9.08 5.97
CA GLU A 105 4.07 -8.97 5.38
C GLU A 105 4.09 -8.94 3.86
N ASP A 106 5.19 -8.52 3.25
CA ASP A 106 5.37 -8.45 1.81
C ASP A 106 6.87 -8.48 1.47
N ILE A 107 7.18 -8.72 0.19
CA ILE A 107 8.53 -8.68 -0.37
C ILE A 107 8.50 -7.96 -1.72
N TYR A 108 9.49 -7.09 -1.94
CA TYR A 108 9.58 -6.28 -3.15
C TYR A 108 10.84 -6.56 -3.96
N TRP A 109 11.95 -6.89 -3.29
CA TRP A 109 13.17 -7.34 -3.95
C TRP A 109 13.67 -8.60 -3.26
N TYR A 110 14.16 -9.54 -4.05
CA TYR A 110 14.89 -10.70 -3.55
C TYR A 110 16.22 -10.78 -4.26
N LYS A 111 17.30 -10.55 -3.50
CA LYS A 111 18.67 -10.40 -4.04
C LYS A 111 18.67 -9.33 -5.14
N GLU A 112 19.24 -9.61 -6.31
CA GLU A 112 19.35 -8.64 -7.40
C GLU A 112 18.04 -8.42 -8.20
N LYS A 113 16.95 -9.12 -7.85
CA LYS A 113 15.72 -9.15 -8.65
C LYS A 113 14.58 -8.36 -8.00
N GLU A 114 14.07 -7.38 -8.74
CA GLU A 114 12.80 -6.72 -8.43
C GLU A 114 11.61 -7.68 -8.66
N LEU A 115 10.69 -7.72 -7.70
CA LEU A 115 9.48 -8.54 -7.74
C LEU A 115 8.27 -7.69 -8.16
N PHE A 116 8.20 -7.36 -9.45
CA PHE A 116 7.09 -6.58 -10.01
C PHE A 116 5.93 -7.47 -10.47
N LYS A 117 4.69 -7.14 -10.06
CA LYS A 117 3.44 -7.86 -10.42
C LYS A 117 3.45 -9.38 -10.16
N ILE A 118 4.25 -9.82 -9.20
CA ILE A 118 4.29 -11.21 -8.75
C ILE A 118 3.09 -11.51 -7.84
N SER A 119 2.50 -12.69 -8.00
CA SER A 119 1.34 -13.13 -7.24
C SER A 119 1.67 -13.33 -5.76
N TRP A 120 0.66 -13.26 -4.89
CA TRP A 120 0.86 -13.55 -3.47
C TRP A 120 1.33 -14.99 -3.21
N HIS A 121 0.91 -15.95 -4.04
CA HIS A 121 1.41 -17.32 -3.97
C HIS A 121 2.93 -17.38 -4.15
N GLU A 122 3.44 -16.81 -5.25
CA GLU A 122 4.88 -16.78 -5.54
C GLU A 122 5.66 -15.99 -4.48
N LYS A 123 5.13 -14.87 -3.99
CA LYS A 123 5.73 -14.12 -2.88
C LYS A 123 5.89 -14.98 -1.63
N MET A 124 4.88 -15.78 -1.28
CA MET A 124 4.94 -16.67 -0.12
C MET A 124 5.97 -17.80 -0.30
N LEU A 125 6.15 -18.32 -1.51
CA LEU A 125 7.21 -19.30 -1.80
C LEU A 125 8.60 -18.69 -1.55
N ILE A 126 8.84 -17.47 -2.03
CA ILE A 126 10.11 -16.76 -1.81
C ILE A 126 10.32 -16.47 -0.32
N ILE A 127 9.28 -15.99 0.38
CA ILE A 127 9.35 -15.72 1.81
C ILE A 127 9.63 -17.02 2.60
N ASN A 128 9.05 -18.15 2.20
CA ASN A 128 9.33 -19.44 2.83
C ASN A 128 10.80 -19.83 2.67
N ASP A 129 11.33 -19.73 1.46
CA ASP A 129 12.74 -20.01 1.17
C ASP A 129 13.68 -19.12 2.00
N ILE A 130 13.38 -17.81 2.10
CA ILE A 130 14.13 -16.88 2.96
C ILE A 130 14.11 -17.32 4.42
N MET A 131 12.96 -17.73 4.94
CA MET A 131 12.81 -18.10 6.34
C MET A 131 13.44 -19.46 6.69
N GLU A 132 13.53 -20.37 5.73
CA GLU A 132 14.17 -21.68 5.89
C GLU A 132 15.70 -21.60 5.73
N ASN A 133 16.17 -20.86 4.72
CA ASN A 133 17.56 -20.93 4.27
C ASN A 133 18.37 -19.66 4.57
N ASP A 134 17.76 -18.48 4.49
CA ASP A 134 18.48 -17.22 4.53
C ASP A 134 18.40 -16.47 5.86
N ILE A 135 17.35 -16.64 6.67
CA ILE A 135 17.20 -15.93 7.96
C ILE A 135 16.98 -16.93 9.09
N LYS A 136 17.81 -16.83 10.14
CA LYS A 136 17.67 -17.67 11.34
C LYS A 136 17.04 -16.86 12.47
N GLN A 137 16.07 -17.46 13.18
CA GLN A 137 15.41 -16.84 14.33
C GLN A 137 16.23 -17.03 15.64
N ILE A 138 17.54 -16.82 15.56
CA ILE A 138 18.47 -16.96 16.69
C ILE A 138 18.76 -15.58 17.26
N LYS A 139 18.67 -15.47 18.59
CA LYS A 139 19.01 -14.24 19.34
C LYS A 139 20.14 -14.52 20.32
N TYR A 140 21.17 -13.69 20.30
CA TYR A 140 22.28 -13.76 21.27
C TYR A 140 22.07 -12.81 22.46
N ASN A 141 21.31 -11.74 22.27
CA ASN A 141 20.90 -10.79 23.31
C ASN A 141 19.62 -10.05 22.90
N SER A 142 19.11 -9.17 23.76
CA SER A 142 17.85 -8.43 23.53
C SER A 142 17.91 -7.37 22.42
N THR A 143 19.09 -7.05 21.89
CA THR A 143 19.25 -6.10 20.77
C THR A 143 19.07 -6.75 19.40
N PHE A 144 19.04 -8.08 19.34
CA PHE A 144 18.84 -8.79 18.08
C PHE A 144 17.40 -8.68 17.61
N LEU A 145 17.23 -8.30 16.35
CA LEU A 145 15.96 -8.33 15.67
C LEU A 145 15.65 -9.76 15.22
N THR A 146 14.52 -10.27 15.67
CA THR A 146 14.00 -11.57 15.24
C THR A 146 12.98 -11.36 14.12
N PHE A 147 13.24 -11.95 12.95
CA PHE A 147 12.26 -12.00 11.87
C PHE A 147 11.27 -13.14 12.08
N GLY A 148 10.03 -12.94 11.67
CA GLY A 148 9.00 -13.96 11.72
C GLY A 148 7.90 -13.69 10.71
N LEU A 149 7.06 -14.69 10.51
CA LEU A 149 5.82 -14.54 9.74
C LEU A 149 4.69 -14.10 10.68
N PRO A 150 3.68 -13.40 10.16
CA PRO A 150 2.45 -13.18 10.90
C PRO A 150 1.74 -14.51 11.10
N ILE A 151 0.78 -14.54 12.01
CA ILE A 151 -0.18 -15.64 12.04
C ILE A 151 -0.97 -15.58 10.73
N ILE A 152 -0.98 -16.68 9.99
CA ILE A 152 -1.64 -16.81 8.70
C ILE A 152 -2.68 -17.93 8.81
N HIS A 153 -3.91 -17.64 8.44
CA HIS A 153 -5.01 -18.60 8.48
C HIS A 153 -5.88 -18.47 7.22
N ASN A 154 -6.54 -19.55 6.80
CA ASN A 154 -7.44 -19.55 5.63
C ASN A 154 -8.91 -19.29 5.99
N ASP A 155 -9.28 -19.51 7.25
CA ASP A 155 -10.62 -19.25 7.80
C ASP A 155 -10.60 -18.18 8.91
N ILE A 156 -11.59 -17.27 8.89
CA ILE A 156 -11.68 -16.20 9.89
C ILE A 156 -12.05 -16.73 11.28
N ASN A 157 -12.89 -17.77 11.37
CA ASN A 157 -13.40 -18.23 12.66
C ASN A 157 -12.33 -18.97 13.47
N GLY A 158 -11.53 -19.81 12.80
CA GLY A 158 -10.34 -20.43 13.37
C GLY A 158 -9.33 -19.39 13.83
N LEU A 159 -9.04 -18.40 12.96
CA LEU A 159 -8.14 -17.30 13.30
C LEU A 159 -8.60 -16.53 14.55
N LEU A 160 -9.88 -16.14 14.63
CA LEU A 160 -10.42 -15.40 15.76
C LEU A 160 -10.35 -16.19 17.09
N LYS A 161 -10.25 -17.52 17.06
CA LYS A 161 -10.02 -18.33 18.27
C LYS A 161 -8.55 -18.30 18.67
N GLU A 162 -7.65 -18.45 17.70
CA GLU A 162 -6.20 -18.46 17.93
C GLU A 162 -5.68 -17.13 18.46
N ILE A 163 -6.12 -16.01 17.86
CA ILE A 163 -5.60 -14.68 18.19
C ILE A 163 -6.01 -14.16 19.57
N LYS A 164 -6.95 -14.81 20.27
CA LYS A 164 -7.34 -14.41 21.63
C LYS A 164 -6.20 -14.56 22.64
N ASN A 165 -5.26 -15.46 22.37
CA ASN A 165 -4.18 -15.81 23.28
C ASN A 165 -2.82 -15.28 22.83
N THR A 166 -2.78 -14.35 21.85
CA THR A 166 -1.50 -13.85 21.33
C THR A 166 -0.79 -12.99 22.36
N PRO A 167 0.54 -13.12 22.51
CA PRO A 167 1.31 -12.38 23.50
C PRO A 167 1.59 -10.92 23.08
N TYR A 168 1.02 -10.44 21.97
CA TYR A 168 1.21 -9.10 21.43
C TYR A 168 -0.13 -8.49 21.00
N ALA A 169 -0.20 -7.16 20.97
CA ALA A 169 -1.38 -6.45 20.50
C ALA A 169 -1.50 -6.53 18.97
N ILE A 170 -2.72 -6.70 18.49
CA ILE A 170 -3.05 -6.79 17.06
C ILE A 170 -3.58 -5.45 16.56
N GLN A 171 -3.09 -4.99 15.42
CA GLN A 171 -3.54 -3.76 14.78
C GLN A 171 -4.63 -4.02 13.74
N SER A 172 -4.39 -4.95 12.82
CA SER A 172 -5.32 -5.25 11.74
C SER A 172 -5.23 -6.70 11.27
N LEU A 173 -6.23 -7.10 10.49
CA LEU A 173 -6.23 -8.33 9.71
C LEU A 173 -6.12 -7.95 8.23
N LYS A 174 -5.23 -8.61 7.49
CA LYS A 174 -5.12 -8.45 6.03
C LYS A 174 -5.70 -9.67 5.33
N PHE A 175 -6.56 -9.45 4.35
CA PHE A 175 -7.20 -10.48 3.54
C PHE A 175 -6.63 -10.44 2.14
N VAL A 176 -6.13 -11.60 1.70
CA VAL A 176 -5.33 -11.75 0.49
C VAL A 176 -5.87 -12.90 -0.35
N LEU A 177 -5.82 -12.72 -1.68
CA LEU A 177 -6.10 -13.76 -2.66
C LEU A 177 -4.79 -14.16 -3.35
N TYR A 178 -4.56 -15.47 -3.51
CA TYR A 178 -3.28 -16.00 -3.99
C TYR A 178 -2.89 -15.45 -5.36
N ASN A 179 -3.85 -15.41 -6.28
CA ASN A 179 -3.65 -15.03 -7.68
C ASN A 179 -3.61 -13.52 -7.90
N ASN A 180 -3.93 -12.73 -6.87
CA ASN A 180 -3.80 -11.28 -6.96
C ASN A 180 -2.34 -10.88 -6.69
N TYR A 181 -1.96 -9.73 -7.25
CA TYR A 181 -0.69 -9.07 -6.97
C TYR A 181 -0.95 -7.70 -6.35
N ASN A 182 -0.06 -7.27 -5.46
CA ASN A 182 0.03 -5.93 -4.88
C ASN A 182 -1.32 -5.31 -4.42
N LYS A 183 -2.26 -6.14 -3.96
CA LYS A 183 -3.60 -5.73 -3.50
C LYS A 183 -4.02 -6.60 -2.33
N TYR A 184 -4.59 -5.98 -1.31
CA TYR A 184 -5.20 -6.67 -0.17
C TYR A 184 -6.30 -5.82 0.47
N LEU A 185 -7.19 -6.47 1.23
CA LEU A 185 -8.16 -5.79 2.08
C LEU A 185 -7.64 -5.75 3.51
N SER A 186 -7.92 -4.68 4.24
CA SER A 186 -7.42 -4.48 5.60
C SER A 186 -8.53 -4.10 6.56
N LEU A 187 -8.66 -4.86 7.65
CA LEU A 187 -9.66 -4.66 8.70
C LEU A 187 -8.96 -4.36 10.01
N GLU A 188 -9.16 -3.17 10.58
CA GLU A 188 -8.64 -2.89 11.92
C GLU A 188 -9.26 -3.82 12.97
N TYR A 189 -8.42 -4.40 13.82
CA TYR A 189 -8.85 -5.42 14.79
C TYR A 189 -9.87 -4.90 15.81
N LYS A 190 -9.75 -3.62 16.22
CA LYS A 190 -10.71 -2.96 17.12
C LYS A 190 -12.15 -2.97 16.59
N ASN A 191 -12.35 -3.00 15.27
CA ASN A 191 -13.68 -3.00 14.65
C ASN A 191 -14.37 -4.37 14.75
N ILE A 192 -13.62 -5.44 15.03
CA ILE A 192 -14.15 -6.79 15.24
C ILE A 192 -14.77 -6.92 16.63
N ASN A 193 -14.07 -6.42 17.66
CA ASN A 193 -14.52 -6.53 19.05
C ASN A 193 -15.81 -5.75 19.35
N ASN A 194 -16.04 -4.61 18.68
CA ASN A 194 -17.25 -3.81 18.88
C ASN A 194 -18.55 -4.53 18.46
N ASN A 195 -18.48 -5.54 17.58
CA ASN A 195 -19.67 -6.24 17.10
C ASN A 195 -20.13 -7.36 18.02
N ASN A 196 -19.23 -8.00 18.78
CA ASN A 196 -19.62 -9.08 19.70
C ASN A 196 -20.45 -8.57 20.89
N ASN A 197 -20.35 -7.28 21.22
CA ASN A 197 -21.10 -6.68 22.33
C ASN A 197 -22.47 -6.09 21.92
N ASN A 198 -22.76 -5.97 20.62
CA ASN A 198 -23.96 -5.26 20.13
C ASN A 198 -25.12 -6.18 19.70
N ASN A 199 -25.05 -7.49 19.97
CA ASN A 199 -26.13 -8.42 19.60
C ASN A 199 -27.30 -8.48 20.60
N ASN A 200 -27.32 -7.68 21.66
CA ASN A 200 -28.48 -7.58 22.56
C ASN A 200 -28.98 -6.14 22.65
N ASN A 201 -30.23 -5.94 22.20
CA ASN A 201 -31.09 -4.76 22.34
C ASN A 201 -30.97 -3.65 21.29
N ILE A 202 -31.65 -3.84 20.16
CA ILE A 202 -32.14 -2.71 19.35
C ILE A 202 -33.55 -2.36 19.85
N LYS A 203 -33.64 -1.37 20.75
CA LYS A 203 -34.85 -0.54 20.88
C LYS A 203 -34.68 0.66 19.98
N HIS A 204 -35.63 0.82 19.05
CA HIS A 204 -35.80 2.02 18.25
C HIS A 204 -36.06 3.23 19.15
N THR A 205 -35.32 4.33 18.93
CA THR A 205 -35.89 5.68 18.94
C THR A 205 -35.01 6.65 18.13
N PRO A 206 -35.62 7.68 17.51
CA PRO A 206 -34.99 8.47 16.46
C PRO A 206 -34.22 9.70 16.97
N ASN A 207 -33.24 10.09 16.16
CA ASN A 207 -32.62 11.41 15.95
C ASN A 207 -32.88 12.52 16.99
N ASN A 208 -31.78 13.14 17.44
CA ASN A 208 -31.72 14.59 17.52
C ASN A 208 -30.39 15.12 16.97
N ILE A 209 -30.55 16.05 16.04
CA ILE A 209 -29.54 16.86 15.38
C ILE A 209 -29.15 17.98 16.34
N THR A 210 -27.86 18.24 16.53
CA THR A 210 -27.38 19.57 16.90
C THR A 210 -26.23 19.98 15.99
N ASN A 211 -26.44 21.15 15.38
CA ASN A 211 -25.56 21.80 14.44
C ASN A 211 -24.30 22.33 15.14
N SER A 212 -23.14 22.15 14.49
CA SER A 212 -22.07 23.14 14.55
C SER A 212 -21.58 23.42 13.12
N ASN A 213 -21.61 24.70 12.76
CA ASN A 213 -21.12 25.21 11.48
C ASN A 213 -19.59 25.14 11.46
N HIS A 214 -19.03 24.27 10.62
CA HIS A 214 -17.66 24.36 10.12
C HIS A 214 -17.71 24.21 8.60
N LEU A 215 -17.00 25.07 7.87
CA LEU A 215 -17.09 25.17 6.41
C LEU A 215 -16.65 23.88 5.70
N SER A 216 -17.63 23.08 5.28
CA SER A 216 -17.66 22.09 4.18
C SER A 216 -16.42 21.20 3.94
N ASP A 217 -16.19 20.21 4.80
CA ASP A 217 -15.20 19.11 4.67
C ASP A 217 -15.36 18.19 3.43
N ASN A 218 -16.32 18.46 2.54
CA ASN A 218 -16.65 17.57 1.43
C ASN A 218 -16.05 17.98 0.09
N LYS A 219 -15.35 19.12 -0.05
CA LYS A 219 -14.79 19.57 -1.33
C LYS A 219 -13.34 20.04 -1.17
N ARG A 220 -12.45 19.60 -2.07
CA ARG A 220 -11.04 20.00 -2.09
C ARG A 220 -10.51 20.06 -3.52
N VAL A 221 -9.57 20.96 -3.78
CA VAL A 221 -8.93 21.11 -5.09
C VAL A 221 -7.67 20.26 -5.14
N PHE A 222 -7.49 19.51 -6.24
CA PHE A 222 -6.31 18.72 -6.51
C PHE A 222 -5.79 18.98 -7.92
N LYS A 223 -4.49 18.80 -8.09
CA LYS A 223 -3.89 18.56 -9.41
C LYS A 223 -4.04 17.07 -9.73
N ILE A 224 -4.51 16.76 -10.94
CA ILE A 224 -4.81 15.39 -11.36
C ILE A 224 -3.92 15.01 -12.54
N LYS A 225 -3.40 13.79 -12.51
CA LYS A 225 -2.60 13.18 -13.57
C LYS A 225 -3.15 11.78 -13.88
N ALA A 226 -3.22 11.40 -15.16
CA ALA A 226 -3.57 10.04 -15.53
C ALA A 226 -2.38 9.09 -15.42
N GLU A 227 -2.65 7.85 -15.03
CA GLU A 227 -1.69 6.74 -15.07
C GLU A 227 -1.80 5.99 -16.41
N ILE A 228 -0.92 5.02 -16.68
CA ILE A 228 -1.03 4.20 -17.90
C ILE A 228 -2.35 3.40 -17.90
N GLN A 229 -2.73 2.85 -16.74
CA GLN A 229 -3.95 2.05 -16.61
C GLN A 229 -5.22 2.90 -16.75
N ASN A 230 -6.20 2.42 -17.53
CA ASN A 230 -7.50 3.08 -17.71
C ASN A 230 -8.22 3.32 -16.37
N ASP A 231 -8.91 4.45 -16.27
CA ASP A 231 -9.65 4.91 -15.10
C ASP A 231 -8.84 5.04 -13.79
N ILE A 232 -7.51 5.11 -13.88
CA ILE A 232 -6.64 5.41 -12.73
C ILE A 232 -6.04 6.81 -12.89
N TYR A 233 -6.31 7.65 -11.89
CA TYR A 233 -5.82 9.02 -11.83
C TYR A 233 -5.24 9.33 -10.46
N SER A 234 -4.05 9.93 -10.44
CA SER A 234 -3.33 10.32 -9.23
C SER A 234 -3.66 11.76 -8.86
N LEU A 235 -4.00 12.00 -7.59
CA LEU A 235 -4.32 13.31 -7.02
C LEU A 235 -3.11 13.86 -6.29
N TYR A 236 -2.81 15.13 -6.52
CA TYR A 236 -1.70 15.86 -5.90
C TYR A 236 -2.20 17.13 -5.24
N SER A 237 -1.62 17.47 -4.10
CA SER A 237 -1.96 18.69 -3.37
C SER A 237 -1.56 19.93 -4.19
N PRO A 238 -2.34 21.03 -4.14
CA PRO A 238 -2.03 22.26 -4.86
C PRO A 238 -0.93 23.11 -4.21
N GLU A 239 -0.57 22.82 -2.96
CA GLU A 239 0.52 23.49 -2.23
C GLU A 239 1.87 22.97 -2.75
N ASP A 240 2.39 23.64 -3.78
CA ASP A 240 3.72 23.39 -4.32
C ASP A 240 4.78 24.05 -3.42
N VAL A 241 5.61 23.24 -2.77
CA VAL A 241 6.90 23.71 -2.25
C VAL A 241 7.97 23.17 -3.19
N GLY A 242 8.33 23.98 -4.19
CA GLY A 242 9.41 23.70 -5.16
C GLY A 242 9.09 22.59 -6.17
N ASN A 243 8.35 22.87 -7.25
CA ASN A 243 8.15 22.04 -8.46
C ASN A 243 7.85 20.52 -8.31
N GLN A 244 7.68 20.00 -7.09
CA GLN A 244 7.46 18.59 -6.81
C GLN A 244 5.99 18.38 -6.47
N LEU A 245 5.31 17.60 -7.32
CA LEU A 245 3.91 17.25 -7.10
C LEU A 245 3.79 16.28 -5.92
N ASN A 246 3.26 16.77 -4.79
CA ASN A 246 3.05 15.96 -3.59
C ASN A 246 1.84 15.04 -3.76
N PHE A 247 2.09 13.74 -3.93
CA PHE A 247 1.04 12.74 -4.09
C PHE A 247 0.15 12.68 -2.84
N HIS A 248 -1.17 12.68 -3.06
CA HIS A 248 -2.16 12.62 -2.00
C HIS A 248 -2.87 11.26 -1.98
N SER A 249 -3.51 10.88 -3.09
CA SER A 249 -4.29 9.63 -3.20
C SER A 249 -4.67 9.34 -4.64
N THR A 250 -5.21 8.16 -4.91
CA THR A 250 -5.86 7.85 -6.20
C THR A 250 -7.30 8.38 -6.21
N ALA A 251 -7.72 8.93 -7.35
CA ALA A 251 -9.07 9.41 -7.57
C ALA A 251 -10.06 8.24 -7.69
N LEU A 252 -11.26 8.41 -7.13
CA LEU A 252 -12.37 7.50 -7.36
C LEU A 252 -13.11 7.90 -8.64
N VAL A 253 -13.31 6.94 -9.53
CA VAL A 253 -14.13 7.06 -10.74
C VAL A 253 -15.43 6.26 -10.51
N PRO A 254 -16.48 6.86 -9.93
CA PRO A 254 -17.65 6.11 -9.47
C PRO A 254 -18.66 5.81 -10.58
N SER A 255 -18.52 6.43 -11.75
CA SER A 255 -19.51 6.32 -12.83
C SER A 255 -18.86 6.40 -14.20
N TYR A 256 -19.53 5.80 -15.20
CA TYR A 256 -19.15 5.93 -16.61
C TYR A 256 -19.03 7.39 -17.04
N LYS A 257 -19.93 8.27 -16.57
CA LYS A 257 -19.86 9.71 -16.85
C LYS A 257 -18.56 10.35 -16.35
N THR A 258 -18.09 9.96 -15.17
CA THR A 258 -16.80 10.43 -14.61
C THR A 258 -15.62 9.85 -15.39
N SER A 259 -15.69 8.57 -15.79
CA SER A 259 -14.69 7.93 -16.64
C SER A 259 -14.55 8.65 -17.99
N VAL A 260 -15.65 8.88 -18.71
CA VAL A 260 -15.67 9.61 -19.99
C VAL A 260 -15.11 11.03 -19.83
N MET A 261 -15.50 11.75 -18.78
CA MET A 261 -14.97 13.08 -18.48
C MET A 261 -13.46 13.07 -18.34
N LEU A 262 -12.90 12.16 -17.52
CA LEU A 262 -11.46 12.11 -17.26
C LEU A 262 -10.69 11.54 -18.46
N ASN A 263 -11.26 10.59 -19.18
CA ASN A 263 -10.68 10.08 -20.42
C ASN A 263 -10.59 11.18 -21.48
N ASN A 264 -11.63 12.01 -21.66
CA ASN A 264 -11.56 13.15 -22.57
C ASN A 264 -10.50 14.19 -22.15
N LEU A 265 -10.15 14.25 -20.86
CA LEU A 265 -9.11 15.15 -20.37
C LEU A 265 -7.70 14.61 -20.62
N PHE A 266 -7.46 13.32 -20.38
CA PHE A 266 -6.11 12.77 -20.32
C PHE A 266 -5.78 11.72 -21.39
N ARG A 267 -6.76 11.23 -22.13
CA ARG A 267 -6.63 10.11 -23.07
C ARG A 267 -7.26 10.41 -24.42
N THR A 268 -6.86 9.65 -25.42
CA THR A 268 -7.55 9.58 -26.71
C THR A 268 -8.05 8.16 -26.89
N ILE A 269 -9.29 7.92 -26.48
CA ILE A 269 -9.99 6.63 -26.58
C ILE A 269 -11.09 6.81 -27.63
N LYS A 270 -10.99 6.12 -28.77
CA LYS A 270 -11.92 6.25 -29.91
C LYS A 270 -13.33 5.74 -29.51
N GLU A 271 -13.36 4.72 -28.67
CA GLU A 271 -14.52 3.98 -28.15
C GLU A 271 -15.42 4.83 -27.25
N ASN A 272 -14.86 5.84 -26.57
CA ASN A 272 -15.65 6.77 -25.76
C ASN A 272 -16.50 7.73 -26.63
N LYS A 273 -16.19 7.85 -27.92
CA LYS A 273 -16.96 8.66 -28.87
C LYS A 273 -17.99 7.82 -29.63
N ASN A 274 -17.63 6.60 -30.00
CA ASN A 274 -18.53 5.66 -30.66
C ASN A 274 -18.19 4.22 -30.25
N LEU A 275 -19.17 3.48 -29.73
CA LEU A 275 -18.98 2.08 -29.31
C LEU A 275 -18.66 1.17 -30.51
N ASP A 276 -19.18 1.53 -31.69
CA ASP A 276 -19.02 0.78 -32.95
C ASP A 276 -17.59 0.91 -33.52
N ALA A 277 -16.79 1.84 -33.01
CA ALA A 277 -15.37 1.99 -33.39
C ALA A 277 -14.51 0.78 -32.99
N LEU A 278 -15.04 -0.15 -32.19
CA LEU A 278 -14.42 -1.44 -31.88
C LEU A 278 -14.39 -2.41 -33.08
N GLU A 279 -15.26 -2.21 -34.08
CA GLU A 279 -15.37 -3.06 -35.27
C GLU A 279 -14.65 -2.49 -36.51
N GLU A 280 -14.16 -1.24 -36.41
CA GLU A 280 -13.35 -0.62 -37.46
C GLU A 280 -11.95 -1.24 -37.46
N SER A 281 -11.45 -1.65 -38.64
CA SER A 281 -10.09 -2.18 -38.77
C SER A 281 -9.07 -1.13 -38.35
N ASP A 282 -8.14 -1.50 -37.47
CA ASP A 282 -7.03 -0.64 -37.04
C ASP A 282 -6.25 -0.11 -38.26
N ASP A 283 -5.95 1.20 -38.25
CA ASP A 283 -5.18 1.87 -39.31
C ASP A 283 -3.69 1.46 -39.21
N GLU A 284 -2.97 1.39 -40.33
CA GLU A 284 -1.58 0.90 -40.38
C GLU A 284 -0.63 1.68 -39.45
N GLY A 285 -0.95 2.94 -39.12
CA GLY A 285 -0.20 3.75 -38.15
C GLY A 285 -0.28 3.25 -36.70
N ASP A 286 -1.37 2.60 -36.30
CA ASP A 286 -1.58 2.10 -34.94
C ASP A 286 -0.69 0.88 -34.61
N PHE A 287 -0.17 0.20 -35.65
CA PHE A 287 0.79 -0.91 -35.56
C PHE A 287 2.25 -0.45 -35.42
N GLN A 288 2.59 0.76 -35.85
CA GLN A 288 3.98 1.25 -35.80
C GLN A 288 4.36 1.78 -34.40
N ASN A 289 3.37 2.18 -33.59
CA ASN A 289 3.61 2.67 -32.23
C ASN A 289 3.31 1.58 -31.18
N VAL A 290 4.38 0.99 -30.64
CA VAL A 290 4.35 -0.05 -29.59
C VAL A 290 4.40 0.52 -28.16
N ASN A 291 4.44 1.84 -28.01
CA ASN A 291 4.53 2.45 -26.68
C ASN A 291 3.23 2.24 -25.88
N VAL A 292 3.39 1.85 -24.63
CA VAL A 292 2.28 1.48 -23.73
C VAL A 292 1.42 2.70 -23.34
N ASP A 293 1.96 3.91 -23.49
CA ASP A 293 1.30 5.18 -23.20
C ASP A 293 0.74 5.90 -24.43
N LYS A 294 0.73 5.26 -25.62
CA LYS A 294 0.33 5.89 -26.89
C LYS A 294 -1.05 6.57 -26.87
N PHE A 295 -1.96 6.14 -25.99
CA PHE A 295 -3.30 6.69 -25.85
C PHE A 295 -3.51 7.56 -24.60
N VAL A 296 -2.44 7.87 -23.86
CA VAL A 296 -2.50 8.58 -22.57
C VAL A 296 -1.45 9.69 -22.53
N ASN A 297 -1.89 10.91 -22.24
CA ASN A 297 -0.95 12.01 -22.01
C ASN A 297 -0.47 12.00 -20.55
N LEU A 298 0.62 11.29 -20.29
CA LEU A 298 1.27 11.19 -18.97
C LEU A 298 1.96 12.50 -18.54
N CYS A 299 2.07 13.53 -19.38
CA CYS A 299 2.64 14.82 -18.96
C CYS A 299 1.57 15.84 -18.57
N LYS A 300 0.32 15.61 -18.95
CA LYS A 300 -0.79 16.52 -18.70
C LYS A 300 -1.22 16.50 -17.23
N VAL A 301 -1.35 17.69 -16.65
CA VAL A 301 -1.84 17.91 -15.29
C VAL A 301 -3.04 18.85 -15.36
N CYS A 302 -4.16 18.48 -14.73
CA CYS A 302 -5.34 19.34 -14.68
C CYS A 302 -5.74 19.64 -13.24
N THR A 303 -6.06 20.90 -12.94
CA THR A 303 -6.54 21.30 -11.62
C THR A 303 -8.05 21.12 -11.55
N MET A 304 -8.51 20.30 -10.60
CA MET A 304 -9.91 19.90 -10.51
C MET A 304 -10.44 20.01 -9.07
N LEU A 305 -11.70 20.43 -8.96
CA LEU A 305 -12.49 20.32 -7.74
C LEU A 305 -12.92 18.86 -7.57
N CYS A 306 -12.53 18.27 -6.44
CA CYS A 306 -12.92 16.94 -6.03
C CYS A 306 -13.88 17.00 -4.85
N ILE A 307 -14.78 16.02 -4.79
CA ILE A 307 -15.72 15.82 -3.69
C ILE A 307 -15.34 14.55 -2.96
N TYR A 308 -15.25 14.60 -1.63
CA TYR A 308 -14.96 13.42 -0.84
C TYR A 308 -16.20 12.53 -0.78
N ASN A 309 -16.06 11.28 -1.22
CA ASN A 309 -17.12 10.30 -1.13
C ASN A 309 -16.99 9.52 0.17
N ASN A 310 -17.79 9.88 1.18
CA ASN A 310 -17.78 9.24 2.50
C ASN A 310 -18.02 7.72 2.46
N LYS A 311 -18.75 7.20 1.46
CA LYS A 311 -19.02 5.75 1.30
C LYS A 311 -17.75 4.99 0.89
N PHE A 312 -16.94 5.58 0.03
CA PHE A 312 -15.73 4.96 -0.52
C PHE A 312 -14.43 5.54 0.04
N LYS A 313 -14.54 6.54 0.94
CA LYS A 313 -13.43 7.27 1.58
C LYS A 313 -12.39 7.79 0.59
N ALA A 314 -12.82 8.15 -0.61
CA ALA A 314 -11.97 8.55 -1.71
C ALA A 314 -12.51 9.82 -2.39
N TRP A 315 -11.61 10.55 -3.04
CA TRP A 315 -11.92 11.81 -3.70
C TRP A 315 -12.39 11.56 -5.14
N VAL A 316 -13.57 12.08 -5.47
CA VAL A 316 -14.16 11.99 -6.82
C VAL A 316 -13.91 13.30 -7.55
N PRO A 317 -13.26 13.32 -8.72
CA PRO A 317 -13.15 14.51 -9.55
C PRO A 317 -14.52 14.91 -10.11
N VAL A 318 -14.90 16.19 -9.95
CA VAL A 318 -16.24 16.67 -10.33
C VAL A 318 -16.20 17.80 -11.34
N LYS A 319 -15.24 18.72 -11.23
CA LYS A 319 -15.19 19.90 -12.11
C LYS A 319 -13.76 20.35 -12.38
N VAL A 320 -13.43 20.65 -13.63
CA VAL A 320 -12.16 21.28 -14.01
C VAL A 320 -12.19 22.76 -13.64
N LEU A 321 -11.12 23.26 -13.02
CA LEU A 321 -11.01 24.64 -12.56
C LEU A 321 -10.14 25.51 -13.47
N ASN A 322 -9.05 24.96 -14.03
CA ASN A 322 -8.25 25.57 -15.10
C ASN A 322 -7.55 24.46 -15.90
N SER A 323 -7.54 24.62 -17.22
CA SER A 323 -6.77 23.82 -18.16
C SER A 323 -5.66 24.71 -18.70
N ASN A 324 -4.42 24.45 -18.27
CA ASN A 324 -3.23 24.98 -18.95
C ASN A 324 -2.75 23.97 -19.99
#